data_AF-A0A9N9ZA61-F1
#
_entry.id   AF-A0A9N9ZA61-F1
#
_cell.length_a   1.000
_cell.length_b   1.000
_cell.length_c   1.000
_cell.angle_alpha   90.00
_cell.angle_beta   90.00
_cell.angle_gamma   90.00
#
_symmetry.space_group_name_H-M   'P 1'
#
loop_
_entity.id
_entity.type
_entity.pdbx_description
1 polymer ?
#
loop_
_entity_poly.entity_id
_entity_poly.type
_entity_poly.pdbx_seq_one_letter_code
_entity_poly.pdbx_strand_id
1 'polypeptide(L)'
;MSFLINIDAVMPADVNDNDITEDGVFQTSTQPTQMSAMIFKIRLFRLSSKICQAIENLSHLDEITLGNLDAEVGAEQHQWDSVFLVDGSPSLLDTSSYAHWCVLQLYAHQLYLLLHRPFSHPQPTNGRSYLAASREKCIASGAALLDIHRQLVELPRLRHYRWYAHGMSGFCAFHGAVALASCLLAGTSEEFESRSYRAMFDGAVLRIGLLQNKSPICVKAYPILGHLQSLLSPSQFQWSDSAGHEFGYSFDNWIDTIQWLNPDSVNWDVWDSVLHG
;
A
#
# COMPACT_ATOMS: atom_id res chain seq x y z
N MET A 1 -11.83 17.33 -5.48
CA MET A 1 -10.80 17.87 -4.56
C MET A 1 -9.70 18.59 -5.34
N SER A 2 -10.02 19.71 -5.99
CA SER A 2 -9.22 20.26 -7.10
C SER A 2 -8.22 21.35 -6.71
N PHE A 3 -8.34 21.93 -5.51
CA PHE A 3 -7.56 23.10 -5.10
C PHE A 3 -6.11 22.81 -4.70
N LEU A 4 -5.74 21.54 -4.48
CA LEU A 4 -4.42 21.18 -3.93
C LEU A 4 -3.40 20.73 -4.98
N ILE A 5 -3.83 20.47 -6.21
CA ILE A 5 -2.93 20.10 -7.31
C ILE A 5 -2.14 21.31 -7.81
N ASN A 6 -2.75 22.49 -7.75
CA ASN A 6 -2.11 23.78 -8.04
C ASN A 6 -1.77 24.55 -6.76
N ILE A 7 -1.18 23.88 -5.75
CA ILE A 7 -0.50 24.64 -4.70
C ILE A 7 0.75 25.27 -5.33
N ASP A 8 0.63 26.52 -5.76
CA ASP A 8 1.72 27.43 -6.14
C ASP A 8 2.51 27.91 -4.89
N ALA A 9 2.72 27.02 -3.92
CA ALA A 9 3.60 27.28 -2.79
C ALA A 9 5.01 26.81 -3.16
N VAL A 10 5.97 27.72 -2.95
CA VAL A 10 7.40 27.40 -2.99
C VAL A 10 7.65 26.28 -1.98
N MET A 11 8.30 25.21 -2.42
CA MET A 11 8.67 24.11 -1.52
C MET A 11 9.61 24.65 -0.44
N PRO A 12 9.48 24.21 0.82
CA PRO A 12 10.38 24.66 1.86
C PRO A 12 11.82 24.25 1.52
N ALA A 13 12.79 25.01 2.03
CA ALA A 13 14.20 24.66 1.90
C ALA A 13 14.50 23.37 2.67
N ASP A 14 15.35 22.51 2.09
CA ASP A 14 15.76 21.25 2.73
C ASP A 14 16.95 21.49 3.68
N VAL A 15 16.65 22.09 4.83
CA VAL A 15 17.63 22.46 5.87
C VAL A 15 17.05 22.20 7.26
N ASN A 16 17.90 21.90 8.25
CA ASN A 16 17.44 21.83 9.63
C ASN A 16 17.31 23.23 10.22
N ASP A 17 16.47 23.38 11.25
CA ASP A 17 16.32 24.66 11.97
C ASP A 17 17.65 25.19 12.51
N ASN A 18 18.56 24.29 12.90
CA ASN A 18 19.91 24.65 13.38
C ASN A 18 20.82 25.23 12.28
N ASP A 19 20.51 24.98 11.01
CA ASP A 19 21.27 25.45 9.84
C ASP A 19 20.78 26.84 9.35
N ILE A 20 19.72 27.37 10.00
CA ILE A 20 19.14 28.68 9.73
C ILE A 20 19.75 29.69 10.70
N THR A 21 20.45 30.70 10.17
CA THR A 21 21.09 31.77 10.96
C THR A 21 20.61 33.15 10.51
N GLU A 22 20.91 34.19 11.30
CA GLU A 22 20.61 35.59 10.92
C GLU A 22 21.28 35.99 9.59
N ASP A 23 22.42 35.37 9.27
CA ASP A 23 23.20 35.63 8.05
C ASP A 23 22.71 34.82 6.83
N GLY A 24 21.73 33.94 7.01
CA GLY A 24 21.11 33.13 5.95
C GLY A 24 21.05 31.64 6.25
N VAL A 25 20.70 30.89 5.21
CA VAL A 25 20.56 29.43 5.22
C VAL A 25 21.86 28.80 4.71
N PHE A 26 22.55 28.03 5.56
CA PHE A 26 23.77 27.32 5.17
C PHE A 26 23.49 26.15 4.23
N GLN A 27 24.54 25.62 3.58
CA GLN A 27 24.43 24.56 2.56
C GLN A 27 23.54 23.39 3.01
N THR A 28 22.79 22.84 2.04
CA THR A 28 21.97 21.64 2.19
C THR A 28 22.76 20.52 2.86
N SER A 29 22.22 20.00 3.96
CA SER A 29 22.76 18.84 4.67
C SER A 29 22.97 17.67 3.71
N THR A 30 24.11 16.98 3.82
CA THR A 30 24.37 15.72 3.09
C THR A 30 23.64 14.52 3.70
N GLN A 31 22.96 14.74 4.83
CA GLN A 31 22.16 13.75 5.54
C GLN A 31 20.68 14.12 5.51
N PRO A 32 19.76 13.13 5.52
CA PRO A 32 18.32 13.37 5.56
C PRO A 32 17.93 14.29 6.71
N THR A 33 17.29 15.41 6.40
CA THR A 33 16.75 16.34 7.39
C THR A 33 15.28 16.02 7.68
N GLN A 34 14.71 16.63 8.73
CA GLN A 34 13.26 16.59 8.92
C GLN A 34 12.51 17.22 7.73
N MET A 35 13.11 18.22 7.08
CA MET A 35 12.55 18.89 5.93
C MET A 35 12.58 18.02 4.68
N SER A 36 13.59 17.16 4.49
CA SER A 36 13.60 16.16 3.41
C SER A 36 12.35 15.27 3.49
N ALA A 37 12.03 14.76 4.69
CA ALA A 37 10.86 13.93 4.91
C ALA A 37 9.54 14.70 4.65
N MET A 38 9.46 15.98 5.00
CA MET A 38 8.29 16.83 4.74
C MET A 38 8.10 17.09 3.24
N ILE A 39 9.17 17.42 2.53
CA ILE A 39 9.19 17.64 1.08
C ILE A 39 8.69 16.41 0.35
N PHE A 40 9.19 15.22 0.71
CA PHE A 40 8.74 13.97 0.11
C PHE A 40 7.27 13.66 0.39
N LYS A 41 6.78 13.91 1.60
CA LYS A 41 5.34 13.77 1.91
C LYS A 41 4.46 14.71 1.08
N ILE A 42 4.89 15.95 0.84
CA ILE A 42 4.16 16.91 -0.01
C ILE A 42 4.12 16.41 -1.46
N ARG A 43 5.25 15.93 -1.99
CA ARG A 43 5.32 15.38 -3.36
C ARG A 43 4.44 14.15 -3.52
N LEU A 44 4.52 13.23 -2.56
CA LEU A 44 3.66 12.06 -2.49
C LEU A 44 2.18 12.45 -2.45
N PHE A 45 1.81 13.48 -1.68
CA PHE A 45 0.42 13.96 -1.63
C PHE A 45 -0.03 14.53 -2.98
N ARG A 46 0.81 15.32 -3.66
CA ARG A 46 0.54 15.82 -5.02
C ARG A 46 0.37 14.67 -6.01
N LEU A 47 1.24 13.66 -5.96
CA LEU A 47 1.17 12.47 -6.80
C LEU A 47 -0.10 11.66 -6.52
N SER A 48 -0.47 11.48 -5.25
CA SER A 48 -1.71 10.81 -4.87
C SER A 48 -2.95 11.52 -5.42
N SER A 49 -2.95 12.86 -5.41
CA SER A 49 -4.04 13.67 -5.96
C SER A 49 -4.15 13.52 -7.48
N LYS A 50 -3.00 13.52 -8.17
CA LYS A 50 -2.93 13.29 -9.62
C LYS A 50 -3.44 11.90 -10.00
N ILE A 51 -3.04 10.86 -9.26
CA ILE A 51 -3.52 9.49 -9.46
C ILE A 51 -5.03 9.40 -9.20
N CYS A 52 -5.53 9.99 -8.12
CA CYS A 52 -6.96 10.01 -7.83
C CYS A 52 -7.77 10.66 -8.96
N GLN A 53 -7.30 11.77 -9.53
CA GLN A 53 -7.99 12.40 -10.65
C GLN A 53 -7.96 11.57 -11.93
N ALA A 54 -6.85 10.89 -12.21
CA ALA A 54 -6.76 9.97 -13.34
C ALA A 54 -7.74 8.79 -13.16
N ILE A 55 -7.89 8.31 -11.93
CA ILE A 55 -8.81 7.23 -11.58
C ILE A 55 -10.25 7.71 -11.46
N GLU A 56 -10.56 8.95 -11.11
CA GLU A 56 -11.93 9.47 -11.17
C GLU A 56 -12.40 9.60 -12.63
N ASN A 57 -11.48 9.93 -13.53
CA ASN A 57 -11.72 10.03 -14.97
C ASN A 57 -11.37 8.72 -15.69
N LEU A 58 -11.94 7.60 -15.25
CA LEU A 58 -11.61 6.24 -15.70
C LEU A 58 -11.63 6.03 -17.22
N SER A 59 -12.41 6.80 -17.97
CA SER A 59 -12.43 6.76 -19.44
C SER A 59 -11.14 7.25 -20.09
N HIS A 60 -10.25 7.91 -19.33
CA HIS A 60 -8.98 8.46 -19.78
C HIS A 60 -7.73 7.77 -19.21
N LEU A 61 -7.88 6.79 -18.31
CA LEU A 61 -6.74 6.02 -17.81
C LEU A 61 -6.37 4.94 -18.83
N ASP A 62 -5.66 5.35 -19.88
CA ASP A 62 -5.05 4.46 -20.86
C ASP A 62 -3.71 3.89 -20.35
N GLU A 63 -3.18 2.91 -21.07
CA GLU A 63 -1.92 2.24 -20.72
C GLU A 63 -0.72 3.20 -20.68
N ILE A 64 -0.74 4.26 -21.49
CA ILE A 64 0.29 5.31 -21.51
C ILE A 64 0.25 6.12 -20.21
N THR A 65 -0.93 6.59 -19.83
CA THR A 65 -1.13 7.34 -18.58
C THR A 65 -0.79 6.49 -17.37
N LEU A 66 -1.19 5.21 -17.39
CA LEU A 66 -0.81 4.21 -16.38
C LEU A 66 0.71 4.10 -16.24
N GLY A 67 1.42 3.90 -17.36
CA GLY A 67 2.88 3.78 -17.38
C GLY A 67 3.61 5.04 -16.90
N ASN A 68 3.10 6.22 -17.26
CA ASN A 68 3.67 7.49 -16.80
C ASN A 68 3.51 7.67 -15.27
N LEU A 69 2.33 7.36 -14.73
CA LEU A 69 2.08 7.44 -13.29
C LEU A 69 2.89 6.39 -12.51
N ASP A 70 3.03 5.16 -13.03
CA ASP A 70 3.88 4.12 -12.43
C ASP A 70 5.35 4.57 -12.33
N ALA A 71 5.86 5.17 -13.41
CA ALA A 71 7.21 5.71 -13.47
C ALA A 71 7.41 6.90 -12.51
N GLU A 72 6.42 7.78 -12.35
CA GLU A 72 6.47 8.88 -11.38
C GLU A 72 6.54 8.38 -9.94
N VAL A 73 5.77 7.34 -9.57
CA VAL A 73 5.87 6.71 -8.24
C VAL A 73 7.26 6.10 -8.04
N GLY A 74 7.79 5.41 -9.05
CA GLY A 74 9.12 4.79 -8.98
C GLY A 74 10.25 5.82 -8.86
N ALA A 75 10.13 6.95 -9.54
CA ALA A 75 11.10 8.04 -9.44
C ALA A 75 11.15 8.65 -8.03
N GLU A 76 10.00 8.81 -7.38
CA GLU A 76 9.95 9.25 -5.97
C GLU A 76 10.59 8.21 -5.04
N GLN A 77 10.27 6.92 -5.17
CA GLN A 77 10.92 5.86 -4.38
C GLN A 77 12.44 5.87 -4.51
N HIS A 78 12.95 5.99 -5.74
CA HIS A 78 14.39 6.07 -5.99
C HIS A 78 15.03 7.28 -5.30
N GLN A 79 14.36 8.43 -5.30
CA GLN A 79 14.86 9.61 -4.58
C GLN A 79 14.91 9.36 -3.07
N TRP A 80 13.89 8.74 -2.50
CA TRP A 80 13.88 8.42 -1.06
C TRP A 80 14.97 7.42 -0.71
N ASP A 81 15.19 6.41 -1.55
CA ASP A 81 16.26 5.43 -1.38
C ASP A 81 17.63 6.11 -1.38
N SER A 82 17.86 7.05 -2.31
CA SER A 82 19.12 7.81 -2.38
C SER A 82 19.40 8.70 -1.17
N VAL A 83 18.35 9.08 -0.42
CA VAL A 83 18.44 9.99 0.72
C VAL A 83 18.49 9.24 2.05
N PHE A 84 17.70 8.18 2.21
CA PHE A 84 17.54 7.49 3.50
C PHE A 84 18.34 6.19 3.63
N LEU A 85 18.80 5.59 2.52
CA LEU A 85 19.55 4.34 2.54
C LEU A 85 21.05 4.60 2.41
N VAL A 86 21.84 3.78 3.11
CA VAL A 86 23.29 3.71 3.00
C VAL A 86 23.64 2.39 2.32
N ASP A 87 24.27 2.48 1.15
CA ASP A 87 24.60 1.33 0.29
C ASP A 87 23.38 0.41 0.02
N GLY A 88 22.21 1.02 -0.20
CA GLY A 88 20.96 0.29 -0.48
C GLY A 88 20.30 -0.35 0.74
N SER A 89 20.78 -0.05 1.96
CA SER A 89 20.21 -0.59 3.20
C SER A 89 19.93 0.51 4.25
N PRO A 90 18.91 0.34 5.11
CA PRO A 90 18.67 1.32 6.17
C PRO A 90 19.82 1.32 7.19
N SER A 91 20.38 2.51 7.47
CA SER A 91 21.42 2.68 8.51
C SER A 91 20.97 2.06 9.83
N LEU A 92 21.84 1.28 10.49
CA LEU A 92 21.53 0.67 11.80
C LEU A 92 21.43 1.68 12.93
N LEU A 93 22.12 2.82 12.79
CA LEU A 93 22.22 3.84 13.83
C LEU A 93 21.09 4.88 13.72
N ASP A 94 20.57 5.09 12.52
CA ASP A 94 19.50 6.06 12.28
C ASP A 94 18.12 5.37 12.20
N THR A 95 17.51 5.23 13.36
CA THR A 95 16.15 4.66 13.47
C THR A 95 15.08 5.60 12.94
N SER A 96 15.28 6.92 13.05
CA SER A 96 14.29 7.89 12.61
C SER A 96 14.19 7.91 11.09
N SER A 97 15.32 8.00 10.38
CA SER A 97 15.36 7.96 8.92
C SER A 97 14.79 6.66 8.37
N TYR A 98 15.11 5.52 9.00
CA TYR A 98 14.53 4.25 8.61
C TYR A 98 13.01 4.23 8.76
N ALA A 99 12.48 4.74 9.87
CA ALA A 99 11.03 4.82 10.06
C ALA A 99 10.36 5.73 9.01
N HIS A 100 10.95 6.89 8.71
CA HIS A 100 10.44 7.78 7.67
C HIS A 100 10.46 7.11 6.28
N TRP A 101 11.54 6.40 5.96
CA TRP A 101 11.64 5.62 4.74
C TRP A 101 10.54 4.55 4.66
N CYS A 102 10.33 3.76 5.71
CA CYS A 102 9.23 2.78 5.77
C CYS A 102 7.87 3.43 5.54
N VAL A 103 7.62 4.60 6.12
CA VAL A 103 6.35 5.34 5.95
C VAL A 103 6.16 5.78 4.50
N LEU A 104 7.20 6.33 3.86
CA LEU A 104 7.12 6.76 2.46
C LEU A 104 6.91 5.56 1.53
N GLN A 105 7.66 4.47 1.73
CA GLN A 105 7.51 3.22 0.98
C GLN A 105 6.10 2.62 1.13
N LEU A 106 5.52 2.68 2.34
CA LEU A 106 4.14 2.25 2.57
C LEU A 106 3.17 2.97 1.63
N TYR A 107 3.27 4.30 1.54
CA TYR A 107 2.37 5.06 0.70
C TYR A 107 2.63 4.86 -0.79
N ALA A 108 3.88 4.69 -1.24
CA ALA A 108 4.15 4.36 -2.65
C ALA A 108 3.49 3.03 -3.06
N HIS A 109 3.62 1.99 -2.23
CA HIS A 109 2.95 0.72 -2.52
C HIS A 109 1.42 0.82 -2.46
N GLN A 110 0.87 1.67 -1.58
CA GLN A 110 -0.56 1.99 -1.61
C GLN A 110 -0.99 2.65 -2.93
N LEU A 111 -0.16 3.56 -3.46
CA LEU A 111 -0.41 4.18 -4.78
C LEU A 111 -0.32 3.18 -5.92
N TYR A 112 0.64 2.25 -5.89
CA TYR A 112 0.71 1.18 -6.89
C TYR A 112 -0.54 0.29 -6.86
N LEU A 113 -1.01 -0.10 -5.67
CA LEU A 113 -2.26 -0.86 -5.56
C LEU A 113 -3.43 -0.06 -6.14
N LEU A 114 -3.55 1.22 -5.80
CA LEU A 114 -4.61 2.07 -6.32
C LEU A 114 -4.56 2.19 -7.86
N LEU A 115 -3.36 2.29 -8.43
CA LEU A 115 -3.14 2.51 -9.85
C LEU A 115 -3.33 1.24 -10.71
N HIS A 116 -2.79 0.10 -10.28
CA HIS A 116 -2.70 -1.11 -11.11
C HIS A 116 -3.88 -2.06 -10.98
N ARG A 117 -4.56 -2.06 -9.84
CA ARG A 117 -5.59 -3.06 -9.56
C ARG A 117 -6.77 -3.08 -10.55
N PRO A 118 -7.22 -1.95 -11.14
CA PRO A 118 -8.19 -1.96 -12.22
C PRO A 118 -7.84 -2.83 -13.42
N PHE A 119 -6.56 -3.21 -13.58
CA PHE A 119 -6.02 -3.97 -14.71
C PHE A 119 -5.44 -5.32 -14.28
N SER A 120 -5.50 -5.70 -13.00
CA SER A 120 -4.85 -6.92 -12.48
C SER A 120 -5.69 -8.20 -12.64
N HIS A 121 -6.95 -8.08 -13.06
CA HIS A 121 -7.91 -9.19 -13.13
C HIS A 121 -8.12 -9.70 -14.57
N PRO A 122 -8.07 -11.03 -14.81
CA PRO A 122 -8.28 -11.61 -16.14
C PRO A 122 -9.71 -11.40 -16.67
N GLN A 123 -10.69 -11.34 -15.78
CA GLN A 123 -12.07 -11.07 -16.14
C GLN A 123 -12.26 -9.55 -16.20
N PRO A 124 -12.77 -8.98 -17.30
CA PRO A 124 -12.94 -7.55 -17.44
C PRO A 124 -14.01 -7.07 -16.46
N THR A 125 -13.60 -6.64 -15.27
CA THR A 125 -14.44 -5.81 -14.42
C THR A 125 -14.53 -4.45 -15.11
N ASN A 126 -15.74 -4.00 -15.43
CA ASN A 126 -16.00 -2.69 -16.04
C ASN A 126 -15.43 -2.49 -17.48
N GLY A 127 -15.21 -3.58 -18.23
CA GLY A 127 -14.79 -3.50 -19.65
C GLY A 127 -13.32 -3.16 -19.88
N ARG A 128 -12.46 -3.30 -18.84
CA ARG A 128 -11.02 -3.03 -18.93
C ARG A 128 -10.22 -4.26 -19.36
N SER A 129 -9.14 -4.02 -20.10
CA SER A 129 -8.21 -5.08 -20.51
C SER A 129 -7.30 -5.48 -19.36
N TYR A 130 -7.17 -6.78 -19.15
CA TYR A 130 -6.17 -7.37 -18.25
C TYR A 130 -4.75 -7.01 -18.69
N LEU A 131 -3.91 -6.62 -17.74
CA LEU A 131 -2.48 -6.37 -17.92
C LEU A 131 -1.66 -7.21 -16.93
N ALA A 132 -0.86 -8.14 -17.45
CA ALA A 132 -0.02 -9.01 -16.62
C ALA A 132 0.95 -8.22 -15.71
N ALA A 133 1.56 -7.16 -16.24
CA ALA A 133 2.44 -6.27 -15.48
C ALA A 133 1.72 -5.59 -14.29
N SER A 134 0.43 -5.25 -14.44
CA SER A 134 -0.37 -4.68 -13.35
C SER A 134 -0.65 -5.70 -12.26
N ARG A 135 -0.90 -6.96 -12.61
CA ARG A 135 -1.02 -8.05 -11.65
C ARG A 135 0.28 -8.26 -10.86
N GLU A 136 1.42 -8.31 -11.57
CA GLU A 136 2.74 -8.42 -10.93
C GLU A 136 3.01 -7.27 -9.96
N LYS A 137 2.68 -6.03 -10.37
CA LYS A 137 2.82 -4.86 -9.51
C LYS A 137 1.92 -4.93 -8.27
N CYS A 138 0.70 -5.45 -8.40
CA CYS A 138 -0.21 -5.67 -7.26
C CYS A 138 0.33 -6.71 -6.28
N ILE A 139 0.88 -7.83 -6.79
CA ILE A 139 1.53 -8.85 -5.97
C ILE A 139 2.72 -8.27 -5.22
N ALA A 140 3.65 -7.63 -5.95
CA ALA A 140 4.87 -7.06 -5.38
C ALA A 140 4.54 -5.99 -4.33
N SER A 141 3.60 -5.09 -4.63
CA SER A 141 3.19 -4.03 -3.70
C SER A 141 2.42 -4.57 -2.50
N GLY A 142 1.54 -5.55 -2.72
CA GLY A 142 0.86 -6.24 -1.62
C GLY A 142 1.85 -6.89 -0.66
N ALA A 143 2.79 -7.66 -1.18
CA ALA A 143 3.86 -8.28 -0.40
C ALA A 143 4.71 -7.25 0.35
N ALA A 144 5.13 -6.18 -0.31
CA ALA A 144 5.93 -5.11 0.31
C ALA A 144 5.19 -4.43 1.47
N LEU A 145 3.89 -4.16 1.35
CA LEU A 145 3.07 -3.62 2.43
C LEU A 145 3.02 -4.55 3.64
N LEU A 146 2.89 -5.86 3.41
CA LEU A 146 2.90 -6.86 4.48
C LEU A 146 4.25 -6.91 5.19
N ASP A 147 5.35 -6.77 4.44
CA ASP A 147 6.69 -6.76 5.01
C ASP A 147 6.98 -5.46 5.77
N ILE A 148 6.61 -4.29 5.27
CA ILE A 148 6.73 -3.01 5.99
C ILE A 148 5.96 -3.07 7.32
N HIS A 149 4.73 -3.58 7.29
CA HIS A 149 3.94 -3.77 8.51
C HIS A 149 4.62 -4.76 9.48
N ARG A 150 5.15 -5.88 8.98
CA ARG A 150 5.97 -6.81 9.78
C ARG A 150 7.15 -6.10 10.44
N GLN A 151 7.91 -5.31 9.68
CA GLN A 151 9.06 -4.56 10.19
C GLN A 151 8.66 -3.61 11.32
N LEU A 152 7.59 -2.83 11.13
CA LEU A 152 7.09 -1.88 12.14
C LEU A 152 6.59 -2.56 13.43
N VAL A 153 6.01 -3.76 13.31
CA VAL A 153 5.51 -4.53 14.46
C VAL A 153 6.64 -5.26 15.18
N GLU A 154 7.50 -5.94 14.43
CA GLU A 154 8.41 -6.96 14.98
C GLU A 154 9.82 -6.42 15.29
N LEU A 155 10.33 -5.44 14.54
CA LEU A 155 11.72 -4.98 14.73
C LEU A 155 11.87 -4.17 16.03
N PRO A 156 12.79 -4.56 16.94
CA PRO A 156 12.99 -3.85 18.21
C PRO A 156 13.38 -2.37 18.04
N ARG A 157 14.17 -2.04 17.01
CA ARG A 157 14.56 -0.66 16.71
C ARG A 157 13.36 0.23 16.35
N LEU A 158 12.33 -0.33 15.71
CA LEU A 158 11.12 0.42 15.34
C LEU A 158 10.05 0.44 16.45
N ARG A 159 10.35 -0.01 17.68
CA ARG A 159 9.38 -0.10 18.78
C ARG A 159 8.62 1.21 19.05
N HIS A 160 9.27 2.36 18.89
CA HIS A 160 8.68 3.69 19.12
C HIS A 160 7.73 4.13 18.00
N TYR A 161 7.74 3.43 16.86
CA TYR A 161 6.89 3.67 15.70
C TYR A 161 5.75 2.65 15.57
N ARG A 162 5.63 1.69 16.50
CA ARG A 162 4.56 0.67 16.49
C ARG A 162 3.15 1.24 16.48
N TRP A 163 2.95 2.44 17.02
CA TRP A 163 1.66 3.12 16.96
C TRP A 163 1.18 3.32 15.52
N TYR A 164 2.10 3.46 14.56
CA TYR A 164 1.78 3.59 13.14
C TYR A 164 1.21 2.29 12.57
N ALA A 165 1.68 1.13 13.05
CA ALA A 165 1.12 -0.18 12.72
C ALA A 165 -0.31 -0.37 13.26
N HIS A 166 -0.68 0.30 14.35
CA HIS A 166 -2.06 0.25 14.88
C HIS A 166 -3.05 1.09 14.05
N GLY A 167 -2.56 1.99 13.20
CA GLY A 167 -3.38 2.86 12.35
C GLY A 167 -3.13 2.61 10.88
N MET A 168 -2.52 3.59 10.21
CA MET A 168 -2.38 3.62 8.75
C MET A 168 -1.58 2.43 8.19
N SER A 169 -0.52 1.98 8.85
CA SER A 169 0.22 0.80 8.35
C SER A 169 -0.59 -0.49 8.49
N GLY A 170 -1.43 -0.63 9.51
CA GLY A 170 -2.36 -1.76 9.63
C GLY A 170 -3.43 -1.73 8.54
N PHE A 171 -3.93 -0.53 8.20
CA PHE A 171 -4.84 -0.32 7.08
C PHE A 171 -4.19 -0.68 5.74
N CYS A 172 -3.03 -0.14 5.43
CA CYS A 172 -2.31 -0.49 4.19
C CYS A 172 -1.92 -1.98 4.15
N ALA A 173 -1.58 -2.60 5.28
CA ALA A 173 -1.32 -4.05 5.35
C ALA A 173 -2.57 -4.85 5.01
N PHE A 174 -3.74 -4.43 5.48
CA PHE A 174 -5.01 -5.05 5.08
C PHE A 174 -5.22 -4.93 3.57
N HIS A 175 -5.06 -3.74 2.99
CA HIS A 175 -5.16 -3.51 1.55
C HIS A 175 -4.19 -4.38 0.74
N GLY A 176 -2.94 -4.46 1.17
CA GLY A 176 -1.92 -5.33 0.58
C GLY A 176 -2.26 -6.81 0.69
N ALA A 177 -2.77 -7.26 1.85
CA ALA A 177 -3.21 -8.63 2.06
C ALA A 177 -4.35 -8.99 1.10
N VAL A 178 -5.33 -8.09 0.95
CA VAL A 178 -6.47 -8.35 0.09
C VAL A 178 -6.08 -8.37 -1.39
N ALA A 179 -5.26 -7.41 -1.85
CA ALA A 179 -4.74 -7.42 -3.22
C ALA A 179 -3.91 -8.68 -3.50
N LEU A 180 -3.09 -9.13 -2.54
CA LEU A 180 -2.29 -10.34 -2.67
C LEU A 180 -3.17 -11.59 -2.74
N ALA A 181 -4.15 -11.74 -1.83
CA ALA A 181 -5.10 -12.86 -1.85
C ALA A 181 -5.87 -12.92 -3.18
N SER A 182 -6.32 -11.76 -3.67
CA SER A 182 -6.97 -11.62 -4.96
C SER A 182 -6.15 -12.21 -6.11
N CYS A 183 -4.90 -11.78 -6.23
CA CYS A 183 -3.99 -12.25 -7.26
C CYS A 183 -3.64 -13.75 -7.12
N LEU A 184 -3.57 -14.26 -5.89
CA LEU A 184 -3.33 -15.69 -5.63
C LEU A 184 -4.54 -16.55 -6.02
N LEU A 185 -5.76 -16.10 -5.74
CA LEU A 185 -7.00 -16.78 -6.13
C LEU A 185 -7.20 -16.85 -7.65
N ALA A 186 -6.74 -15.82 -8.38
CA ALA A 186 -6.80 -15.77 -9.85
C ALA A 186 -5.84 -16.74 -10.56
N GLY A 187 -4.94 -17.42 -9.84
CA GLY A 187 -4.38 -18.71 -10.27
C GLY A 187 -3.37 -18.73 -11.44
N THR A 188 -2.44 -17.78 -11.55
CA THR A 188 -1.47 -17.75 -12.68
C THR A 188 0.03 -17.71 -12.31
N SER A 189 0.40 -17.74 -11.02
CA SER A 189 1.82 -17.68 -10.60
C SER A 189 2.46 -19.05 -10.40
N GLU A 190 3.79 -19.13 -10.56
CA GLU A 190 4.58 -20.32 -10.27
C GLU A 190 4.33 -20.82 -8.83
N GLU A 191 4.23 -22.14 -8.64
CA GLU A 191 3.87 -22.75 -7.36
C GLU A 191 4.78 -22.37 -6.18
N PHE A 192 6.07 -22.09 -6.46
CA PHE A 192 7.03 -21.70 -5.43
C PHE A 192 6.80 -20.28 -4.95
N GLU A 193 6.65 -19.33 -5.87
CA GLU A 193 6.34 -17.93 -5.54
C GLU A 193 5.00 -17.82 -4.81
N SER A 194 4.00 -18.57 -5.27
CA SER A 194 2.69 -18.67 -4.64
C SER A 194 2.77 -19.10 -3.17
N ARG A 195 3.64 -20.08 -2.84
CA ARG A 195 3.89 -20.50 -1.44
C ARG A 195 4.53 -19.42 -0.59
N SER A 196 5.50 -18.67 -1.13
CA SER A 196 6.15 -17.57 -0.40
C SER A 196 5.16 -16.46 -0.07
N TYR A 197 4.40 -16.01 -1.08
CA TYR A 197 3.36 -15.00 -0.89
C TYR A 197 2.25 -15.46 0.04
N ARG A 198 1.89 -16.75 -0.01
CA ARG A 198 0.94 -17.32 0.94
C ARG A 198 1.45 -17.25 2.38
N ALA A 199 2.72 -17.60 2.63
CA ALA A 199 3.30 -17.49 3.96
C ALA A 199 3.33 -16.04 4.47
N MET A 200 3.61 -15.08 3.58
CA MET A 200 3.53 -13.65 3.92
C MET A 200 2.12 -13.22 4.32
N PHE A 201 1.11 -13.66 3.55
CA PHE A 201 -0.30 -13.44 3.83
C PHE A 201 -0.70 -14.03 5.18
N ASP A 202 -0.41 -15.32 5.41
CA ASP A 202 -0.74 -16.01 6.67
C ASP A 202 -0.09 -15.32 7.89
N GLY A 203 1.18 -14.92 7.76
CA GLY A 203 1.87 -14.13 8.78
C GLY A 203 1.19 -12.78 9.06
N ALA A 204 0.66 -12.12 8.02
CA ALA A 204 -0.08 -10.88 8.18
C ALA A 204 -1.42 -11.08 8.91
N VAL A 205 -2.16 -12.15 8.59
CA VAL A 205 -3.41 -12.50 9.30
C VAL A 205 -3.14 -12.70 10.78
N LEU A 206 -2.08 -13.43 11.13
CA LEU A 206 -1.68 -13.64 12.53
C LEU A 206 -1.34 -12.31 13.23
N ARG A 207 -0.51 -11.46 12.61
CA ARG A 207 -0.15 -10.15 13.18
C ARG A 207 -1.36 -9.25 13.39
N ILE A 208 -2.25 -9.16 12.39
CA ILE A 208 -3.49 -8.36 12.49
C ILE A 208 -4.38 -8.90 13.60
N GLY A 209 -4.51 -10.23 13.72
CA GLY A 209 -5.23 -10.88 14.81
C GLY A 209 -4.70 -10.50 16.20
N LEU A 210 -3.38 -10.42 16.37
CA LEU A 210 -2.73 -10.00 17.62
C LEU A 210 -2.91 -8.51 17.95
N LEU A 211 -3.25 -7.68 16.98
CA LEU A 211 -3.40 -6.23 17.14
C LEU A 211 -4.87 -5.77 17.32
N GLN A 212 -5.83 -6.69 17.30
CA GLN A 212 -7.26 -6.36 17.45
C GLN A 212 -7.58 -5.54 18.71
N ASN A 213 -6.93 -5.83 19.84
CA ASN A 213 -7.14 -5.08 21.08
C ASN A 213 -6.51 -3.67 21.09
N LYS A 214 -5.75 -3.32 20.06
CA LYS A 214 -5.02 -2.05 19.94
C LYS A 214 -5.43 -1.22 18.73
N SER A 215 -6.22 -1.79 17.82
CA SER A 215 -6.58 -1.15 16.56
C SER A 215 -8.01 -1.51 16.14
N PRO A 216 -8.92 -0.53 16.02
CA PRO A 216 -10.26 -0.78 15.48
C PRO A 216 -10.21 -1.25 14.03
N ILE A 217 -9.19 -0.85 13.26
CA ILE A 217 -8.96 -1.34 11.89
C ILE A 217 -8.67 -2.84 11.93
N CYS A 218 -7.80 -3.30 12.83
CA CYS A 218 -7.48 -4.72 12.94
C CYS A 218 -8.68 -5.57 13.38
N VAL A 219 -9.57 -5.05 14.24
CA VAL A 219 -10.83 -5.74 14.62
C VAL A 219 -11.67 -6.05 13.39
N LYS A 220 -11.81 -5.09 12.47
CA LYS A 220 -12.62 -5.26 11.26
C LYS A 220 -11.90 -6.05 10.17
N ALA A 221 -10.60 -5.85 10.01
CA ALA A 221 -9.80 -6.55 9.01
C ALA A 221 -9.65 -8.04 9.31
N TYR A 222 -9.50 -8.43 10.58
CA TYR A 222 -9.21 -9.81 10.96
C TYR A 222 -10.23 -10.85 10.44
N PRO A 223 -11.56 -10.71 10.62
CA PRO A 223 -12.52 -11.69 10.11
C PRO A 223 -12.49 -11.82 8.59
N ILE A 224 -12.32 -10.71 7.86
CA ILE A 224 -12.21 -10.70 6.39
C ILE A 224 -10.97 -11.47 5.94
N LEU A 225 -9.82 -11.19 6.56
CA LEU A 225 -8.57 -11.88 6.24
C LEU A 225 -8.60 -13.36 6.63
N GLY A 226 -9.27 -13.71 7.74
CA GLY A 226 -9.49 -15.10 8.13
C GLY A 226 -10.35 -15.86 7.10
N HIS A 227 -11.37 -15.21 6.54
CA HIS A 227 -12.16 -15.80 5.47
C HIS A 227 -11.32 -16.01 4.19
N LEU A 228 -10.58 -14.99 3.74
CA LEU A 228 -9.66 -15.11 2.59
C LEU A 228 -8.59 -16.20 2.82
N GLN A 229 -8.10 -16.34 4.06
CA GLN A 229 -7.17 -17.40 4.43
C GLN A 229 -7.79 -18.80 4.23
N SER A 230 -9.08 -18.96 4.55
CA SER A 230 -9.79 -20.22 4.34
C SER A 230 -9.92 -20.55 2.85
N LEU A 231 -10.24 -19.55 2.01
CA LEU A 231 -10.38 -19.72 0.55
C LEU A 231 -9.08 -20.11 -0.14
N LEU A 232 -7.96 -19.56 0.32
CA LEU A 232 -6.66 -19.91 -0.21
C LEU A 232 -6.22 -21.33 0.21
N SER A 233 -6.88 -21.98 1.18
CA SER A 233 -6.42 -23.25 1.77
C SER A 233 -6.75 -24.47 0.89
N PRO A 234 -5.75 -25.30 0.53
CA PRO A 234 -5.92 -26.39 -0.45
C PRO A 234 -6.81 -27.56 0.03
N SER A 235 -7.16 -27.62 1.31
CA SER A 235 -7.81 -28.78 1.93
C SER A 235 -9.28 -28.60 2.31
N GLN A 236 -9.88 -27.41 2.10
CA GLN A 236 -11.25 -27.13 2.59
C GLN A 236 -12.32 -26.76 1.55
N PHE A 237 -11.98 -26.47 0.29
CA PHE A 237 -12.98 -25.93 -0.65
C PHE A 237 -13.08 -26.74 -1.95
N GLN A 238 -13.99 -27.72 -1.96
CA GLN A 238 -14.81 -28.03 -3.12
C GLN A 238 -16.01 -27.07 -3.09
N TRP A 239 -15.81 -25.81 -3.44
CA TRP A 239 -16.96 -24.99 -3.83
C TRP A 239 -17.43 -25.42 -5.21
N SER A 240 -18.74 -25.44 -5.43
CA SER A 240 -19.24 -25.45 -6.80
C SER A 240 -18.69 -24.20 -7.48
N ASP A 241 -18.21 -24.31 -8.73
CA ASP A 241 -17.61 -23.21 -9.49
C ASP A 241 -18.44 -21.90 -9.43
N SER A 242 -19.76 -22.01 -9.23
CA SER A 242 -20.69 -20.90 -9.04
C SER A 242 -20.45 -20.05 -7.78
N ALA A 243 -20.23 -20.66 -6.61
CA ALA A 243 -20.07 -19.93 -5.35
C ALA A 243 -18.70 -19.22 -5.28
N GLY A 244 -17.66 -19.86 -5.83
CA GLY A 244 -16.34 -19.25 -5.99
C GLY A 244 -16.34 -18.07 -6.96
N HIS A 245 -17.09 -18.18 -8.06
CA HIS A 245 -17.26 -17.06 -8.98
C HIS A 245 -18.07 -15.92 -8.39
N GLU A 246 -19.15 -16.20 -7.66
CA GLU A 246 -19.99 -15.17 -7.04
C GLU A 246 -19.23 -14.43 -5.92
N PHE A 247 -18.47 -15.15 -5.10
CA PHE A 247 -17.56 -14.55 -4.13
C PHE A 247 -16.47 -13.74 -4.83
N GLY A 248 -15.79 -14.30 -5.83
CA GLY A 248 -14.74 -13.59 -6.58
C GLY A 248 -15.25 -12.29 -7.19
N TYR A 249 -16.44 -12.31 -7.77
CA TYR A 249 -17.10 -11.12 -8.33
C TYR A 249 -17.49 -10.09 -7.24
N SER A 250 -18.08 -10.55 -6.13
CA SER A 250 -18.47 -9.68 -5.00
C SER A 250 -17.25 -9.06 -4.31
N PHE A 251 -16.20 -9.86 -4.17
CA PHE A 251 -14.90 -9.47 -3.65
C PHE A 251 -14.21 -8.45 -4.56
N ASP A 252 -14.13 -8.70 -5.86
CA ASP A 252 -13.53 -7.79 -6.85
C ASP A 252 -14.31 -6.46 -6.93
N ASN A 253 -15.65 -6.52 -6.90
CA ASN A 253 -16.51 -5.35 -6.90
C ASN A 253 -16.41 -4.55 -5.59
N TRP A 254 -16.34 -5.22 -4.43
CA TRP A 254 -16.08 -4.54 -3.16
C TRP A 254 -14.73 -3.86 -3.17
N ILE A 255 -13.70 -4.60 -3.59
CA ILE A 255 -12.34 -4.13 -3.72
C ILE A 255 -12.36 -2.85 -4.59
N ASP A 256 -13.15 -2.81 -5.68
CA ASP A 256 -13.29 -1.65 -6.61
C ASP A 256 -14.01 -0.45 -5.97
N THR A 257 -14.82 -0.65 -4.95
CA THR A 257 -15.61 0.40 -4.29
C THR A 257 -15.03 0.93 -2.98
N ILE A 258 -13.99 0.31 -2.41
CA ILE A 258 -13.31 0.83 -1.21
C ILE A 258 -12.67 2.20 -1.48
N GLN A 259 -12.73 3.11 -0.51
CA GLN A 259 -11.89 4.31 -0.51
C GLN A 259 -10.50 4.00 0.07
N TRP A 260 -9.52 3.80 -0.81
CA TRP A 260 -8.16 3.29 -0.50
C TRP A 260 -7.26 4.25 0.28
N LEU A 261 -7.68 5.51 0.45
CA LEU A 261 -6.83 6.55 1.04
C LEU A 261 -7.34 7.05 2.39
N ASN A 262 -8.53 6.62 2.83
CA ASN A 262 -9.11 7.08 4.08
C ASN A 262 -9.72 5.89 4.87
N PRO A 263 -9.07 5.47 5.98
CA PRO A 263 -9.57 4.38 6.82
C PRO A 263 -10.98 4.62 7.38
N ASP A 264 -11.34 5.88 7.62
CA ASP A 264 -12.61 6.26 8.25
C ASP A 264 -13.79 6.23 7.28
N SER A 265 -13.53 6.18 5.97
CA SER A 265 -14.58 6.13 4.93
C SER A 265 -14.78 4.74 4.34
N VAL A 266 -14.03 3.73 4.79
CA VAL A 266 -14.28 2.35 4.38
C VAL A 266 -15.61 1.88 4.97
N ASN A 267 -16.56 1.56 4.09
CA ASN A 267 -17.79 0.90 4.49
C ASN A 267 -17.49 -0.59 4.76
N TRP A 268 -17.30 -0.91 6.04
CA TRP A 268 -17.00 -2.27 6.49
C TRP A 268 -18.22 -3.18 6.49
N ASP A 269 -19.43 -2.61 6.55
CA ASP A 269 -20.70 -3.36 6.66
C ASP A 269 -21.01 -4.16 5.38
N VAL A 270 -20.32 -3.86 4.27
CA VAL A 270 -20.38 -4.65 3.02
C VAL A 270 -19.89 -6.08 3.23
N TRP A 271 -19.03 -6.32 4.22
CA TRP A 271 -18.53 -7.66 4.55
C TRP A 271 -19.53 -8.50 5.34
N ASP A 272 -20.50 -7.90 6.02
CA ASP A 272 -21.42 -8.66 6.86
C ASP A 272 -22.23 -9.66 6.02
N SER A 273 -22.64 -9.28 4.80
CA SER A 273 -23.31 -10.21 3.87
C SER A 273 -22.39 -11.29 3.30
N VAL A 274 -21.10 -11.00 3.17
CA VAL A 274 -20.12 -11.93 2.60
C VAL A 274 -19.58 -12.91 3.67
N LEU A 275 -19.53 -12.48 4.92
CA LEU A 275 -19.08 -13.27 6.06
C LEU A 275 -20.19 -14.13 6.67
N HIS A 276 -21.47 -13.77 6.45
CA HIS A 276 -22.64 -14.45 7.02
C HIS A 276 -23.61 -15.05 5.99
N GLY A 277 -23.34 -14.90 4.69
CA GLY A 277 -24.04 -15.61 3.60
C GLY A 277 -23.44 -16.99 3.36
#